data_AF-A0A0Q9ZQA2-F1
#
_entry.id   AF-A0A0Q9ZQA2-F1
#
_cell.length_a   1.000
_cell.length_b   1.000
_cell.length_c   1.000
_cell.angle_alpha   90.00
_cell.angle_beta   90.00
_cell.angle_gamma   90.00
#
_symmetry.space_group_name_H-M   'P 1'
#
loop_
_entity.id
_entity.type
_entity.pdbx_description
1 polymer ?
#
loop_
_entity_poly.entity_id
_entity_poly.type
_entity_poly.pdbx_seq_one_letter_code
_entity_poly.pdbx_strand_id
1 'polypeptide(L)'
;MKIKLDEENKQLKIDDNIKITYLMLKFVMISNIFQMLIRIFNTPVANWDLLTWLWIPIGLASFPILYYFTRLSTKEVIPLDEIQHPVPKNFFGRKRLSLKLKNGKTRHIPTNSIKEMEQIQNFINSPQKATT
;
A
#
# COMPACT_ATOMS: atom_id res chain seq x y z
N MET A 1 -11.54 -3.19 11.20
CA MET A 1 -11.68 -2.74 9.80
C MET A 1 -13.14 -2.73 9.43
N LYS A 2 -13.63 -1.60 8.91
CA LYS A 2 -15.00 -1.49 8.40
C LYS A 2 -14.93 -0.83 7.02
N ILE A 3 -15.43 -1.54 6.01
CA ILE A 3 -15.65 -0.98 4.68
C ILE A 3 -17.08 -0.46 4.67
N LYS A 4 -17.28 0.82 4.37
CA LYS A 4 -18.59 1.43 4.21
C LYS A 4 -18.75 1.86 2.76
N LEU A 5 -19.83 1.40 2.14
CA LEU A 5 -20.25 1.82 0.81
C LEU A 5 -21.20 3.00 1.00
N ASP A 6 -20.79 4.16 0.52
CA ASP A 6 -21.59 5.39 0.58
C ASP A 6 -22.26 5.56 -0.80
N GLU A 7 -23.50 5.09 -0.90
CA GLU A 7 -24.26 5.12 -2.16
C GLU A 7 -24.64 6.55 -2.55
N GLU A 8 -24.94 7.41 -1.57
CA GLU A 8 -25.33 8.80 -1.79
C GLU A 8 -24.17 9.62 -2.38
N ASN A 9 -22.99 9.51 -1.78
CA ASN A 9 -21.82 10.28 -2.20
C ASN A 9 -20.94 9.55 -3.23
N LYS A 10 -21.32 8.33 -3.65
CA LYS A 10 -20.58 7.49 -4.58
C LYS A 10 -19.11 7.31 -4.17
N GLN A 11 -18.90 6.94 -2.91
CA GLN A 11 -17.58 6.83 -2.28
C GLN A 11 -17.41 5.50 -1.54
N LEU A 12 -16.19 4.96 -1.61
CA LEU A 12 -15.75 3.84 -0.79
C LEU A 12 -14.98 4.38 0.41
N LYS A 13 -15.50 4.14 1.62
CA LYS A 13 -14.83 4.49 2.88
C LYS A 13 -14.21 3.24 3.49
N ILE A 14 -12.90 3.26 3.72
CA ILE A 14 -12.09 2.16 4.24
C ILE A 14 -11.43 2.63 5.52
N ASP A 15 -11.93 2.15 6.66
CA ASP A 15 -11.32 2.39 7.96
C ASP A 15 -10.37 1.22 8.32
N ASP A 16 -9.10 1.39 7.97
CA ASP A 16 -8.05 0.39 8.16
C ASP A 16 -6.77 0.90 8.84
N ASN A 17 -6.71 2.18 9.20
CA ASN A 17 -5.55 2.84 9.79
C ASN A 17 -4.22 2.57 9.05
N ILE A 18 -4.25 2.18 7.77
CA ILE A 18 -3.04 1.74 7.07
C ILE A 18 -2.12 2.92 6.72
N LYS A 19 -2.66 4.14 6.77
CA LYS A 19 -1.90 5.39 6.60
C LYS A 19 -0.79 5.49 7.65
N ILE A 20 -1.09 5.28 8.95
CA ILE A 20 -0.06 5.36 9.99
C ILE A 20 0.93 4.19 9.87
N THR A 21 0.45 2.99 9.58
CA THR A 21 1.30 1.81 9.40
C THR A 21 2.31 2.01 8.26
N TYR A 22 1.85 2.50 7.11
CA TYR A 22 2.74 2.75 5.97
C TYR A 22 3.67 3.93 6.21
N LEU A 23 3.23 4.95 6.97
CA LEU A 23 4.10 6.06 7.37
C LEU A 23 5.24 5.55 8.27
N MET A 24 4.92 4.77 9.29
CA MET A 24 5.92 4.14 10.17
C MET A 24 6.87 3.25 9.38
N LEU A 25 6.36 2.44 8.45
CA LEU A 25 7.21 1.56 7.66
C LEU A 25 8.17 2.33 6.75
N LYS A 26 7.71 3.42 6.11
CA LYS A 26 8.59 4.33 5.35
C LYS A 26 9.67 4.93 6.24
N PHE A 27 9.30 5.37 7.44
CA PHE A 27 10.25 5.91 8.41
C PHE A 27 11.33 4.88 8.79
N VAL A 28 10.95 3.62 9.03
CA VAL A 28 11.91 2.53 9.30
C VAL A 28 12.83 2.30 8.10
N MET A 29 12.29 2.27 6.87
CA MET A 29 13.11 2.09 5.67
C MET A 29 14.13 3.23 5.48
N ILE A 30 13.71 4.48 5.69
CA ILE A 30 14.61 5.65 5.63
C ILE A 30 15.69 5.56 6.71
N SER A 31 15.31 5.17 7.93
CA SER A 31 16.25 4.99 9.04
C SER A 31 17.30 3.92 8.73
N ASN A 32 16.91 2.79 8.13
CA ASN A 32 17.84 1.75 7.69
C ASN A 32 18.85 2.26 6.65
N ILE A 33 18.38 3.02 5.67
CA ILE A 33 19.25 3.64 4.66
C ILE A 33 20.22 4.60 5.34
N PHE A 34 19.74 5.45 6.25
CA PHE A 34 20.58 6.39 6.98
C PHE A 34 21.65 5.68 7.83
N GLN A 35 21.28 4.60 8.53
CA GLN A 35 22.21 3.78 9.30
C GLN A 35 23.30 3.13 8.42
N MET A 36 22.93 2.66 7.23
CA MET A 36 23.90 2.17 6.26
C MET A 36 24.85 3.29 5.81
N LEU A 37 24.33 4.46 5.45
CA LEU A 37 25.15 5.57 4.97
C LEU A 37 26.13 6.07 6.04
N ILE A 38 25.68 6.22 7.29
CA ILE A 38 26.55 6.60 8.41
C ILE A 38 27.74 5.64 8.52
N ARG A 39 27.50 4.32 8.44
CA ARG A 39 28.55 3.32 8.59
C ARG A 39 29.53 3.31 7.43
N ILE A 40 29.02 3.44 6.21
CA ILE A 40 29.86 3.46 4.99
C ILE A 40 30.76 4.71 4.98
N PHE A 41 30.24 5.88 5.36
CA PHE A 41 31.00 7.13 5.28
C PHE A 41 31.91 7.39 6.49
N ASN A 42 31.58 6.89 7.69
CA ASN A 42 32.39 7.12 8.89
C ASN A 42 33.44 6.05 9.15
N THR A 43 33.34 4.87 8.53
CA THR A 43 34.27 3.76 8.77
C THR A 43 35.04 3.43 7.49
N PRO A 44 36.38 3.58 7.45
CA PRO A 44 37.19 3.09 6.35
C PRO A 44 36.97 1.60 6.12
N VAL A 45 36.95 1.17 4.85
CA VAL A 45 36.64 -0.22 4.45
C VAL A 45 37.52 -1.25 5.16
N ALA A 46 38.80 -0.92 5.40
CA ALA A 46 39.74 -1.78 6.12
C ALA A 46 39.32 -2.09 7.57
N ASN A 47 38.45 -1.28 8.16
CA ASN A 47 38.00 -1.37 9.56
C ASN A 47 36.53 -1.77 9.70
N TRP A 48 35.92 -2.32 8.64
CA TRP A 48 34.52 -2.74 8.71
C TRP A 48 34.34 -3.96 9.62
N ASP A 49 33.52 -3.78 10.65
CA ASP A 49 33.10 -4.84 11.55
C ASP A 49 31.92 -5.63 10.97
N LEU A 50 31.59 -6.76 11.61
CA LEU A 50 30.46 -7.61 11.23
C LEU A 50 29.13 -6.82 11.21
N LEU A 51 28.98 -5.84 12.09
CA LEU A 51 27.78 -5.01 12.15
C LEU A 51 27.65 -4.14 10.90
N THR A 52 28.75 -3.54 10.44
CA THR A 52 28.79 -2.77 9.19
C THR A 52 28.42 -3.63 7.99
N TRP A 53 28.98 -4.84 7.90
CA TRP A 53 28.63 -5.81 6.86
C TRP A 53 27.15 -6.22 6.88
N LEU A 54 26.50 -6.28 8.06
CA LEU A 54 25.08 -6.61 8.18
C LEU A 54 24.16 -5.45 7.73
N TRP A 55 24.52 -4.21 8.05
CA TRP A 55 23.66 -3.05 7.75
C TRP A 55 23.64 -2.66 6.28
N ILE A 56 24.69 -2.99 5.51
CA ILE A 56 24.74 -2.73 4.06
C ILE A 56 23.59 -3.41 3.31
N PRO A 57 23.42 -4.74 3.34
CA PRO A 57 22.32 -5.40 2.64
C PRO A 57 20.95 -4.96 3.17
N ILE A 58 20.81 -4.66 4.47
CA ILE A 58 19.56 -4.16 5.06
C ILE A 58 19.18 -2.78 4.47
N GLY A 59 20.15 -1.86 4.40
CA GLY A 59 19.97 -0.54 3.78
C GLY A 59 19.66 -0.66 2.28
N LEU A 60 20.38 -1.51 1.56
CA LEU A 60 20.14 -1.75 0.13
C LEU A 60 18.75 -2.35 -0.14
N ALA A 61 18.32 -3.34 0.63
CA ALA A 61 16.99 -3.94 0.51
C ALA A 61 15.86 -2.94 0.85
N SER A 62 16.15 -1.90 1.64
CA SER A 62 15.15 -0.89 2.01
C SER A 62 14.73 0.01 0.83
N PHE A 63 15.59 0.21 -0.18
CA PHE A 63 15.23 1.01 -1.37
C PHE A 63 14.05 0.46 -2.19
N PRO A 64 14.09 -0.79 -2.69
CA PRO A 64 12.96 -1.35 -3.46
C PRO A 64 11.69 -1.43 -2.62
N ILE A 65 11.80 -1.71 -1.32
CA ILE A 65 10.67 -1.74 -0.39
C ILE A 65 10.05 -0.34 -0.27
N LEU A 66 10.87 0.69 -0.04
CA LEU A 66 10.42 2.08 0.06
C LEU A 66 9.70 2.52 -1.23
N TYR A 67 10.28 2.20 -2.39
CA TYR A 67 9.67 2.46 -3.69
C TYR A 67 8.32 1.76 -3.86
N TYR A 68 8.20 0.50 -3.44
CA TYR A 68 6.92 -0.20 -3.48
C TYR A 68 5.83 0.53 -2.66
N PHE A 69 6.15 1.00 -1.45
CA PHE A 69 5.19 1.73 -0.60
C PHE A 69 4.83 3.14 -1.11
N THR A 70 5.56 3.72 -2.07
CA THR A 70 5.13 4.98 -2.72
C THR A 70 4.11 4.76 -3.82
N ARG A 71 4.06 3.55 -4.41
CA ARG A 71 3.08 3.13 -5.43
C ARG A 71 1.72 2.73 -4.84
N LEU A 72 1.62 2.60 -3.52
CA LEU A 72 0.38 2.26 -2.83
C LEU A 72 -0.41 3.50 -2.39
N SER A 73 -1.74 3.40 -2.44
CA SER A 73 -2.66 4.41 -1.92
C SER A 73 -3.07 4.09 -0.48
N THR A 74 -3.03 5.12 0.37
CA THR A 74 -3.46 5.09 1.77
C THR A 74 -4.71 5.92 2.01
N LYS A 75 -5.42 6.35 0.95
CA LYS A 75 -6.66 7.11 1.09
C LYS A 75 -7.74 6.25 1.78
N GLU A 76 -8.33 6.80 2.83
CA GLU A 76 -9.46 6.19 3.54
C GLU A 76 -10.77 6.37 2.76
N VAL A 77 -10.94 7.53 2.12
CA VAL A 77 -12.09 7.82 1.26
C VAL A 77 -11.64 7.80 -0.19
N ILE A 78 -12.26 6.93 -1.00
CA ILE A 78 -11.96 6.77 -2.42
C ILE A 78 -13.25 6.98 -3.21
N PRO A 79 -13.39 8.13 -3.91
CA PRO A 79 -14.47 8.35 -4.85
C PRO A 79 -14.49 7.29 -5.97
N LEU A 80 -15.68 6.85 -6.38
CA LEU A 80 -15.81 5.82 -7.43
C LEU A 80 -15.22 6.26 -8.77
N ASP A 81 -15.26 7.55 -9.08
CA ASP A 81 -14.68 8.13 -10.28
C ASP A 81 -13.14 8.10 -10.28
N GLU A 82 -12.48 8.01 -9.13
CA GLU A 82 -11.04 7.81 -9.04
C GLU A 82 -10.63 6.35 -9.31
N ILE A 83 -11.57 5.40 -9.27
CA ILE A 83 -11.30 3.97 -9.47
C ILE A 83 -11.27 3.69 -10.97
N GLN A 84 -10.18 3.07 -11.44
CA GLN A 84 -10.06 2.65 -12.82
C GLN A 84 -10.68 1.27 -13.03
N HIS A 85 -10.30 0.29 -12.19
CA HIS A 85 -10.91 -1.04 -12.15
C HIS A 85 -10.48 -1.83 -10.90
N PRO A 86 -11.31 -2.77 -10.43
CA PRO A 86 -10.92 -3.76 -9.44
C PRO A 86 -9.96 -4.81 -10.05
N VAL A 87 -8.94 -5.19 -9.28
CA VAL A 87 -7.93 -6.20 -9.62
C VAL A 87 -7.97 -7.31 -8.57
N PRO A 88 -8.57 -8.48 -8.87
CA PRO A 88 -8.48 -9.64 -7.99
C PRO A 88 -7.03 -10.17 -8.01
N LYS A 89 -6.47 -10.44 -6.84
CA LYS A 89 -5.16 -11.06 -6.68
C LYS A 89 -5.29 -12.35 -5.88
N ASN A 90 -4.51 -13.37 -6.24
CA ASN A 90 -4.34 -14.55 -5.41
C ASN A 90 -2.97 -14.45 -4.73
N PHE A 91 -2.95 -14.41 -3.39
CA PHE A 91 -1.71 -14.33 -2.62
C PHE A 91 -1.70 -15.46 -1.59
N PHE A 92 -0.78 -16.41 -1.74
CA PHE A 92 -0.68 -17.61 -0.89
C PHE A 92 -2.03 -18.33 -0.70
N GLY A 93 -2.75 -18.59 -1.79
CA GLY A 93 -4.04 -19.29 -1.79
C GLY A 93 -5.22 -18.46 -1.27
N ARG A 94 -5.00 -17.22 -0.82
CA ARG A 94 -6.06 -16.30 -0.39
C ARG A 94 -6.37 -15.30 -1.51
N LYS A 95 -7.64 -15.28 -1.93
CA LYS A 95 -8.15 -14.23 -2.81
C LYS A 95 -8.16 -12.90 -2.05
N ARG A 96 -7.62 -11.86 -2.67
CA ARG A 96 -7.61 -10.47 -2.17
C ARG A 96 -8.10 -9.54 -3.25
N LEU A 97 -8.79 -8.47 -2.87
CA LEU A 97 -9.22 -7.42 -3.79
C LEU A 97 -8.25 -6.25 -3.71
N SER A 98 -7.89 -5.68 -4.87
CA SER A 98 -7.16 -4.41 -4.94
C SER A 98 -7.88 -3.50 -5.92
N LEU A 99 -7.79 -2.19 -5.72
CA LEU A 99 -8.32 -1.19 -6.64
C LEU A 99 -7.14 -0.49 -7.33
N LYS A 100 -7.15 -0.48 -8.66
CA LYS A 100 -6.26 0.39 -9.42
C LYS A 100 -6.93 1.74 -9.57
N LEU A 101 -6.24 2.80 -9.16
CA LEU A 101 -6.74 4.17 -9.22
C LEU A 101 -6.25 4.84 -10.51
N LYS A 102 -6.97 5.86 -10.99
CA LYS A 102 -6.62 6.64 -12.20
C LYS A 102 -5.24 7.29 -12.12
N ASN A 103 -4.77 7.62 -10.92
CA ASN A 103 -3.42 8.16 -10.68
C ASN A 103 -2.29 7.10 -10.76
N GLY A 104 -2.62 5.85 -11.14
CA GLY A 104 -1.68 4.75 -11.26
C GLY A 104 -1.30 4.06 -9.95
N LYS A 105 -1.78 4.55 -8.79
CA LYS A 105 -1.56 3.89 -7.49
C LYS A 105 -2.53 2.73 -7.29
N THR A 106 -2.13 1.79 -6.42
CA THR A 106 -2.97 0.65 -6.04
C THR A 106 -3.42 0.77 -4.59
N ARG A 107 -4.71 0.56 -4.33
CA ARG A 107 -5.27 0.41 -2.98
C ARG A 107 -5.55 -1.06 -2.71
N HIS A 108 -4.96 -1.63 -1.66
CA HIS A 108 -5.36 -2.96 -1.20
C HIS A 108 -6.62 -2.87 -0.36
N ILE A 109 -7.59 -3.74 -0.65
CA ILE A 109 -8.84 -3.80 0.11
C ILE A 109 -8.72 -4.94 1.12
N PRO A 110 -8.93 -4.65 2.42
CA PRO A 110 -8.88 -5.66 3.46
C PRO A 110 -10.22 -6.44 3.52
N THR A 111 -10.47 -7.27 2.52
CA THR A 111 -11.62 -8.18 2.50
C THR A 111 -11.24 -9.55 3.02
N ASN A 112 -12.06 -10.10 3.90
CA ASN A 112 -11.86 -11.43 4.49
C ASN A 112 -12.77 -12.50 3.85
N SER A 113 -13.75 -12.08 3.05
CA SER A 113 -14.71 -12.98 2.40
C SER A 113 -14.85 -12.69 0.91
N ILE A 114 -15.05 -13.74 0.13
CA ILE A 114 -15.33 -13.65 -1.32
C ILE A 114 -16.63 -12.86 -1.55
N LYS A 115 -17.64 -13.03 -0.68
CA LYS A 115 -18.93 -12.31 -0.79
C LYS A 115 -18.75 -10.80 -0.68
N GLU A 116 -17.90 -10.34 0.25
CA GLU A 116 -17.59 -8.91 0.40
C GLU A 116 -16.85 -8.37 -0.84
N MET A 117 -15.95 -9.17 -1.43
CA MET A 117 -15.25 -8.79 -2.66
C MET A 117 -16.21 -8.61 -3.82
N GLU A 118 -17.16 -9.53 -3.98
CA GLU A 118 -18.20 -9.46 -5.02
C GLU A 118 -19.13 -8.26 -4.80
N GLN A 119 -19.54 -7.98 -3.57
CA GLN A 119 -20.35 -6.81 -3.25
C GLN A 119 -19.66 -5.50 -3.64
N ILE A 120 -18.38 -5.35 -3.30
CA ILE A 120 -17.59 -4.16 -3.66
C ILE A 120 -17.42 -4.06 -5.18
N GLN A 121 -17.17 -5.18 -5.85
CA GLN A 121 -17.05 -5.21 -7.31
C GLN A 121 -18.35 -4.83 -8.01
N ASN A 122 -19.49 -5.33 -7.52
CA ASN A 122 -20.81 -4.99 -8.04
C ASN A 122 -21.15 -3.52 -7.78
N PHE A 123 -20.79 -2.97 -6.61
CA PHE A 123 -20.98 -1.55 -6.31
C PHE A 123 -20.18 -0.64 -7.25
N ILE A 124 -18.92 -1.00 -7.55
CA ILE A 124 -18.07 -0.25 -8.48
C ILE A 124 -18.58 -0.34 -9.92
N ASN A 125 -19.08 -1.51 -10.33
CA ASN A 125 -19.55 -1.77 -11.69
C ASN A 125 -21.02 -1.42 -11.93
N SER A 126 -21.79 -1.09 -10.87
CA SER A 126 -23.21 -0.78 -10.98
C SER A 126 -23.40 0.40 -11.94
N PRO A 127 -24.31 0.30 -12.92
CA PRO A 127 -24.50 1.36 -13.90
C PRO A 127 -24.80 2.67 -13.16
N GLN A 128 -23.92 3.64 -13.38
CA GLN A 128 -24.07 4.99 -12.85
C GLN A 128 -25.42 5.50 -13.34
N LYS A 129 -26.45 5.52 -12.48
CA LYS A 129 -27.66 6.27 -12.79
C LYS A 129 -27.22 7.71 -12.99
N ALA A 130 -27.24 8.14 -14.25
CA ALA A 130 -27.04 9.51 -14.65
C ALA A 130 -28.15 10.32 -13.97
N THR A 131 -27.78 11.05 -12.92
CA THR A 131 -28.61 12.16 -12.46
C THR A 131 -28.49 13.25 -13.53
N THR A 132 -29.43 13.22 -14.46
CA THR A 132 -29.84 14.36 -15.30
C THR A 132 -30.31 15.51 -14.45
#